data_AF-A0AA97HGH6-F1
#
_entry.id   AF-A0AA97HGH6-F1
#
_cell.length_a   1.000
_cell.length_b   1.000
_cell.length_c   1.000
_cell.angle_alpha   90.00
_cell.angle_beta   90.00
_cell.angle_gamma   90.00
#
_symmetry.space_group_name_H-M   'P 1'
#
loop_
_entity.id
_entity.type
_entity.pdbx_description
1 polymer ?
#
loop_
_entity_poly.entity_id
_entity_poly.type
_entity_poly.pdbx_seq_one_letter_code
_entity_poly.pdbx_strand_id
1 'polypeptide(L)'
;MSSDLGRLYSNDLPVLDNYLFEEVFYDSQLEKENITGEEIKSVTVFTKIPKNSIKIPVAGGFTYSPDFAYVVETENNEILNFVIEAKGVNGNDNLREDEKRKIQHAEHLFNNIGSSVKVNFETQFKQDKIIEFIKPYLNKA
;
A
#
# COMPACT_ATOMS: atom_id res chain seq x y z
N MET A 1 -19.12 2.62 -9.51
CA MET A 1 -18.60 1.99 -8.29
C MET A 1 -17.13 1.54 -8.44
N SER A 2 -16.64 1.21 -9.65
CA SER A 2 -15.25 0.75 -9.88
C SER A 2 -14.16 1.83 -9.97
N SER A 3 -14.49 3.07 -10.33
CA SER A 3 -13.50 4.13 -10.63
C SER A 3 -12.57 4.48 -9.46
N ASP A 4 -13.08 4.26 -8.24
CA ASP A 4 -12.42 4.69 -7.02
C ASP A 4 -11.38 3.67 -6.54
N LEU A 5 -11.48 2.41 -6.97
CA LEU A 5 -10.49 1.37 -6.71
C LEU A 5 -9.43 1.33 -7.80
N GLY A 6 -9.74 1.64 -9.04
CA GLY A 6 -8.73 1.63 -10.11
C GLY A 6 -9.36 1.96 -11.45
N ARG A 7 -8.56 2.44 -12.40
CA ARG A 7 -9.01 2.71 -13.77
C ARG A 7 -9.05 1.45 -14.62
N LEU A 8 -8.20 0.47 -14.30
CA LEU A 8 -8.14 -0.81 -14.98
C LEU A 8 -8.80 -1.88 -14.13
N TYR A 9 -9.31 -2.90 -14.82
CA TYR A 9 -10.03 -4.02 -14.24
C TYR A 9 -9.66 -5.31 -14.97
N SER A 10 -9.57 -6.42 -14.24
CA SER A 10 -9.29 -7.74 -14.81
C SER A 10 -10.18 -8.80 -14.16
N ASN A 11 -10.85 -9.60 -14.99
CA ASN A 11 -11.69 -10.73 -14.57
C ASN A 11 -11.04 -12.10 -14.76
N ASP A 12 -9.88 -12.12 -15.38
CA ASP A 12 -9.23 -13.36 -15.82
C ASP A 12 -8.21 -13.87 -14.79
N LEU A 13 -8.00 -13.13 -13.70
CA LEU A 13 -7.00 -13.44 -12.70
C LEU A 13 -7.67 -13.59 -11.33
N PRO A 14 -7.41 -14.71 -10.61
CA PRO A 14 -7.82 -14.80 -9.23
C PRO A 14 -7.05 -13.77 -8.39
N VAL A 15 -7.74 -13.19 -7.41
CA VAL A 15 -7.11 -12.43 -6.34
C VAL A 15 -6.42 -13.38 -5.35
N LEU A 16 -5.46 -12.88 -4.57
CA LEU A 16 -4.92 -13.62 -3.43
C LEU A 16 -6.00 -13.81 -2.34
N ASP A 17 -5.99 -14.95 -1.66
CA ASP A 17 -7.01 -15.31 -0.66
C ASP A 17 -7.10 -14.30 0.51
N ASN A 18 -5.99 -13.64 0.84
CA ASN A 18 -5.91 -12.62 1.88
C ASN A 18 -6.16 -11.19 1.36
N TYR A 19 -6.56 -11.03 0.09
CA TYR A 19 -7.02 -9.76 -0.45
C TYR A 19 -8.50 -9.53 -0.12
N LEU A 20 -8.83 -8.35 0.43
CA LEU A 20 -10.16 -8.07 0.96
C LEU A 20 -11.28 -8.02 -0.08
N PHE A 21 -10.96 -7.74 -1.35
CA PHE A 21 -11.95 -7.64 -2.42
C PHE A 21 -11.89 -8.87 -3.33
N GLU A 22 -13.01 -9.16 -4.00
CA GLU A 22 -13.11 -10.28 -4.96
C GLU A 22 -12.65 -9.89 -6.38
N GLU A 23 -12.42 -8.60 -6.62
CA GLU A 23 -12.18 -8.03 -7.95
C GLU A 23 -10.82 -7.33 -8.06
N VAL A 24 -10.16 -7.47 -9.22
CA VAL A 24 -8.85 -6.89 -9.48
C VAL A 24 -9.00 -5.51 -10.13
N PHE A 25 -8.88 -4.45 -9.33
CA PHE A 25 -8.77 -3.07 -9.79
C PHE A 25 -7.38 -2.50 -9.52
N TYR A 26 -6.80 -1.83 -10.52
CA TYR A 26 -5.45 -1.30 -10.43
C TYR A 26 -5.25 -0.08 -11.33
N ASP A 27 -4.27 0.75 -11.01
CA ASP A 27 -3.82 1.89 -11.80
C ASP A 27 -2.42 1.65 -12.42
N SER A 28 -1.69 0.63 -11.98
CA SER A 28 -0.37 0.25 -12.50
C SER A 28 -0.09 -1.26 -12.48
N GLN A 29 0.90 -1.71 -13.26
CA GLN A 29 1.31 -3.12 -13.30
C GLN A 29 1.84 -3.61 -11.93
N LEU A 30 2.53 -2.74 -11.19
CA LEU A 30 3.03 -3.06 -9.84
C LEU A 30 1.88 -3.33 -8.86
N GLU A 31 0.82 -2.52 -8.91
CA GLU A 31 -0.39 -2.76 -8.10
C GLU A 31 -1.08 -4.07 -8.48
N LYS A 32 -1.17 -4.37 -9.78
CA LYS A 32 -1.73 -5.64 -10.25
C LYS A 32 -0.94 -6.82 -9.67
N GLU A 33 0.39 -6.76 -9.72
CA GLU A 33 1.28 -7.77 -9.16
C GLU A 33 1.12 -7.92 -7.65
N ASN A 34 0.90 -6.83 -6.91
CA ASN A 34 0.60 -6.91 -5.47
C ASN A 34 -0.72 -7.64 -5.16
N ILE A 35 -1.72 -7.56 -6.05
CA ILE A 35 -3.04 -8.17 -5.86
C ILE A 35 -3.08 -9.63 -6.29
N THR A 36 -2.39 -9.98 -7.38
CA THR A 36 -2.50 -11.30 -8.04
C THR A 36 -1.19 -12.08 -8.06
N GLY A 37 -0.15 -11.60 -7.38
CA GLY A 37 1.19 -12.16 -7.38
C GLY A 37 1.34 -13.36 -6.44
N GLU A 38 2.46 -13.39 -5.72
CA GLU A 38 2.74 -14.44 -4.74
C GLU A 38 2.13 -14.09 -3.37
N GLU A 39 1.45 -15.06 -2.76
CA GLU A 39 0.90 -14.91 -1.42
C GLU A 39 2.02 -14.73 -0.37
N ILE A 40 1.86 -13.74 0.50
CA ILE A 40 2.74 -13.53 1.66
C ILE A 40 2.06 -14.11 2.89
N LYS A 41 2.54 -15.28 3.34
CA LYS A 41 1.92 -16.06 4.44
C LYS A 41 1.70 -15.28 5.75
N SER A 42 2.54 -14.29 6.05
CA SER A 42 2.43 -13.50 7.27
C SER A 42 1.39 -12.36 7.16
N VAL A 43 0.91 -12.05 5.96
CA VAL A 43 -0.15 -11.07 5.75
C VAL A 43 -1.50 -11.74 6.02
N THR A 44 -2.18 -11.29 7.07
CA THR A 44 -3.50 -11.79 7.44
C THR A 44 -4.58 -11.25 6.50
N VAL A 45 -4.50 -9.95 6.17
CA VAL A 45 -5.39 -9.31 5.20
C VAL A 45 -4.70 -8.09 4.59
N PHE A 46 -4.96 -7.83 3.31
CA PHE A 46 -4.59 -6.59 2.66
C PHE A 46 -5.66 -6.11 1.70
N THR A 47 -5.63 -4.83 1.36
CA THR A 47 -6.64 -4.23 0.49
C THR A 47 -6.09 -3.03 -0.25
N LYS A 48 -6.65 -2.74 -1.43
CA LYS A 48 -6.44 -1.46 -2.09
C LYS A 48 -7.26 -0.40 -1.38
N ILE A 49 -6.67 0.75 -1.09
CA ILE A 49 -7.37 1.85 -0.43
C ILE A 49 -8.15 2.61 -1.52
N PRO A 50 -9.49 2.72 -1.42
CA PRO A 50 -10.26 3.49 -2.38
C PRO A 50 -9.83 4.97 -2.39
N LYS A 51 -9.89 5.58 -3.56
CA LYS A 51 -9.70 7.02 -3.75
C LYS A 51 -10.61 7.78 -2.77
N ASN A 52 -10.05 8.76 -2.08
CA ASN A 52 -10.71 9.62 -1.07
C ASN A 52 -11.01 8.99 0.29
N SER A 53 -10.54 7.78 0.58
CA SER A 53 -10.66 7.14 1.91
C SER A 53 -9.73 7.78 2.95
N ILE A 54 -8.51 8.11 2.55
CA ILE A 54 -7.55 8.85 3.37
C ILE A 54 -7.32 10.18 2.67
N LYS A 55 -7.47 11.29 3.40
CA LYS A 55 -7.42 12.64 2.84
C LYS A 55 -6.09 13.31 3.15
N ILE A 56 -5.04 12.89 2.43
CA ILE A 56 -3.71 13.49 2.56
C ILE A 56 -3.68 14.76 1.70
N PRO A 57 -3.45 15.95 2.29
CA PRO A 57 -3.54 17.21 1.57
C PRO A 57 -2.42 17.36 0.55
N VAL A 58 -2.74 17.92 -0.62
CA VAL A 58 -1.74 18.32 -1.64
C VAL A 58 -2.02 19.75 -2.12
N ALA A 59 -1.08 20.35 -2.85
CA ALA A 59 -1.21 21.71 -3.37
C ALA A 59 -2.49 21.90 -4.19
N GLY A 60 -3.11 23.07 -4.10
CA GLY A 60 -4.33 23.41 -4.84
C GLY A 60 -5.64 22.92 -4.20
N GLY A 61 -5.62 22.46 -2.95
CA GLY A 61 -6.82 22.06 -2.21
C GLY A 61 -7.32 20.64 -2.51
N PHE A 62 -6.56 19.86 -3.26
CA PHE A 62 -6.86 18.46 -3.53
C PHE A 62 -6.33 17.55 -2.41
N THR A 63 -6.80 16.30 -2.40
CA THR A 63 -6.32 15.24 -1.51
C THR A 63 -6.02 13.98 -2.31
N TYR A 64 -5.22 13.09 -1.72
CA TYR A 64 -5.00 11.75 -2.28
C TYR A 64 -5.01 10.68 -1.18
N SER A 65 -5.32 9.44 -1.57
CA SER A 65 -5.16 8.23 -0.75
C SER A 65 -3.91 7.48 -1.22
N PRO A 66 -3.16 6.84 -0.31
CA PRO A 66 -2.18 5.82 -0.67
C PRO A 66 -2.82 4.60 -1.37
N ASP A 67 -2.00 3.68 -1.88
CA ASP A 67 -2.49 2.56 -2.70
C ASP A 67 -3.02 1.38 -1.90
N PHE A 68 -2.29 0.90 -0.90
CA PHE A 68 -2.66 -0.33 -0.19
C PHE A 68 -2.54 -0.20 1.33
N ALA A 69 -3.31 -1.01 2.04
CA ALA A 69 -3.17 -1.28 3.46
C ALA A 69 -2.95 -2.77 3.69
N TYR A 70 -1.98 -3.13 4.54
CA TYR A 70 -1.68 -4.50 4.93
C TYR A 70 -1.75 -4.63 6.46
N VAL A 71 -2.36 -5.71 6.92
CA VAL A 71 -2.34 -6.17 8.31
C VAL A 71 -1.53 -7.45 8.36
N VAL A 72 -0.47 -7.44 9.17
CA VAL A 72 0.46 -8.55 9.35
C VAL A 72 0.41 -8.98 10.81
N GLU A 73 0.26 -10.28 11.03
CA GLU A 73 0.41 -10.89 12.35
C GLU A 73 1.78 -11.56 12.45
N THR A 74 2.54 -11.20 13.47
CA THR A 74 3.85 -11.81 13.75
C THR A 74 3.69 -13.09 14.56
N GLU A 75 4.75 -13.89 14.65
CA GLU A 75 4.76 -15.12 15.47
C GLU A 75 4.50 -14.84 16.97
N ASN A 76 4.75 -13.61 17.44
CA ASN A 76 4.49 -13.17 18.81
C ASN A 76 3.08 -12.57 19.01
N ASN A 77 2.17 -12.75 18.05
CA ASN A 77 0.81 -12.17 18.00
C ASN A 77 0.78 -10.63 18.02
N GLU A 78 1.89 -9.97 17.62
CA GLU A 78 1.87 -8.52 17.38
C GLU A 78 1.23 -8.22 16.03
N ILE A 79 0.32 -7.26 16.01
CA ILE A 79 -0.33 -6.76 14.79
C ILE A 79 0.45 -5.55 14.26
N LEU A 80 0.92 -5.66 13.02
CA LEU A 80 1.60 -4.59 12.31
C LEU A 80 0.70 -4.06 11.20
N ASN A 81 0.55 -2.73 11.16
CA ASN A 81 -0.21 -2.05 10.13
C ASN A 81 0.76 -1.38 9.15
N PHE A 82 0.60 -1.67 7.87
CA PHE A 82 1.35 -1.01 6.81
C PHE A 82 0.40 -0.26 5.89
N VAL A 83 0.84 0.91 5.44
CA VAL A 83 0.24 1.65 4.33
C VAL A 83 1.30 1.80 3.26
N ILE A 84 1.00 1.33 2.05
CA ILE A 84 1.95 1.27 0.94
C ILE A 84 1.52 2.21 -0.17
N GLU A 85 2.44 3.05 -0.63
CA GLU A 85 2.32 3.81 -1.88
C GLU A 85 3.12 3.08 -2.97
N ALA A 86 2.47 2.67 -4.06
CA ALA A 86 3.11 1.96 -5.15
C ALA A 86 3.57 2.92 -6.25
N LYS A 87 4.84 2.80 -6.64
CA LYS A 87 5.47 3.63 -7.68
C LYS A 87 6.11 2.75 -8.73
N GLY A 88 5.54 2.78 -9.94
CA GLY A 88 6.06 2.04 -11.11
C GLY A 88 7.40 2.54 -11.68
N VAL A 89 8.19 3.26 -10.88
CA VAL A 89 9.55 3.73 -11.21
C VAL A 89 10.59 2.97 -10.39
N ASN A 90 11.87 3.06 -10.77
CA ASN A 90 12.93 2.26 -10.14
C ASN A 90 13.43 2.82 -8.79
N GLY A 91 12.98 3.99 -8.37
CA GLY A 91 13.46 4.60 -7.14
C GLY A 91 13.10 6.07 -7.01
N ASN A 92 13.49 6.66 -5.88
CA ASN A 92 13.18 8.03 -5.50
C ASN A 92 13.67 9.07 -6.52
N ASP A 93 14.85 8.86 -7.13
CA ASP A 93 15.41 9.78 -8.12
C ASP A 93 14.59 9.86 -9.41
N ASN A 94 13.73 8.86 -9.65
CA ASN A 94 12.84 8.82 -10.81
C ASN A 94 11.43 9.37 -10.51
N LEU A 95 11.14 9.75 -9.28
CA LEU A 95 9.85 10.35 -8.92
C LEU A 95 9.74 11.78 -9.45
N ARG A 96 8.53 12.13 -9.89
CA ARG A 96 8.20 13.54 -10.15
C ARG A 96 8.15 14.32 -8.84
N GLU A 97 8.38 15.62 -8.91
CA GLU A 97 8.38 16.49 -7.74
C GLU A 97 7.03 16.50 -6.99
N ASP A 98 5.91 16.35 -7.69
CA ASP A 98 4.59 16.24 -7.07
C ASP A 98 4.39 14.91 -6.33
N GLU A 99 4.98 13.82 -6.84
CA GLU A 99 4.95 12.50 -6.19
C GLU A 99 5.80 12.48 -4.92
N LYS A 100 7.00 13.07 -4.96
CA LYS A 100 7.86 13.22 -3.78
C LYS A 100 7.14 13.98 -2.66
N ARG A 101 6.48 15.09 -3.00
CA ARG A 101 5.72 15.89 -2.03
C ARG A 101 4.54 15.13 -1.43
N LYS A 102 3.81 14.36 -2.26
CA LYS A 102 2.73 13.48 -1.78
C LYS A 102 3.27 12.49 -0.74
N ILE A 103 4.30 11.74 -1.11
CA ILE A 103 4.96 10.76 -0.23
C ILE A 103 5.39 11.41 1.09
N GLN A 104 6.07 12.55 1.04
CA GLN A 104 6.48 13.30 2.24
C GLN A 104 5.31 13.70 3.13
N HIS A 105 4.18 14.11 2.55
CA HIS A 105 2.99 14.46 3.33
C HIS A 105 2.37 13.22 3.99
N ALA A 106 2.36 12.07 3.31
CA ALA A 106 1.90 10.81 3.90
C ALA A 106 2.81 10.33 5.03
N GLU A 107 4.13 10.34 4.81
CA GLU A 107 5.12 10.05 5.85
C GLU A 107 4.86 10.93 7.08
N HIS A 108 4.69 12.24 6.89
CA HIS A 108 4.41 13.15 8.00
C HIS A 108 3.08 12.82 8.69
N LEU A 109 2.02 12.52 7.93
CA LEU A 109 0.71 12.17 8.50
C LEU A 109 0.81 10.89 9.35
N PHE A 110 1.36 9.81 8.82
CA PHE A 110 1.39 8.51 9.51
C PHE A 110 2.40 8.47 10.66
N ASN A 111 3.49 9.24 10.58
CA ASN A 111 4.41 9.42 11.71
C ASN A 111 3.79 10.18 12.90
N ASN A 112 2.74 10.96 12.65
CA ASN A 112 2.06 11.78 13.67
C ASN A 112 0.64 11.30 13.99
N ILE A 113 0.15 10.26 13.32
CA ILE A 113 -1.13 9.63 13.68
C ILE A 113 -0.95 9.03 15.08
N GLY A 114 -1.88 9.36 16.00
CA GLY A 114 -1.66 9.34 17.45
C GLY A 114 -1.14 8.03 18.06
N SER A 115 -0.64 8.13 19.30
CA SER A 115 0.09 7.10 20.04
C SER A 115 -0.63 5.77 20.29
N SER A 116 -1.88 5.59 19.87
CA SER A 116 -2.66 4.38 20.09
C SER A 116 -2.48 3.33 19.00
N VAL A 117 -2.13 3.71 17.77
CA VAL A 117 -1.95 2.76 16.65
C VAL A 117 -0.73 3.18 15.83
N LYS A 118 0.28 2.31 15.80
CA LYS A 118 1.44 2.50 14.93
C LYS A 118 1.11 2.03 13.51
N VAL A 119 1.36 2.90 12.54
CA VAL A 119 1.24 2.61 11.10
C VAL A 119 2.60 2.83 10.45
N ASN A 120 3.12 1.82 9.76
CA ASN A 120 4.35 1.94 8.97
C ASN A 120 3.96 2.34 7.54
N PHE A 121 4.26 3.57 7.16
CA PHE A 121 4.08 4.03 5.78
C PHE A 121 5.34 3.75 4.98
N GLU A 122 5.22 3.05 3.85
CA GLU A 122 6.34 2.71 2.99
C GLU A 122 6.02 3.05 1.52
N THR A 123 7.05 3.42 0.76
CA THR A 123 6.94 3.55 -0.70
C THR A 123 7.55 2.32 -1.36
N GLN A 124 6.75 1.63 -2.17
CA GLN A 124 7.21 0.51 -2.98
C GLN A 124 7.59 0.98 -4.37
N PHE A 125 8.82 0.70 -4.80
CA PHE A 125 9.27 0.89 -6.17
C PHE A 125 9.17 -0.40 -6.99
N LYS A 126 9.36 -0.27 -8.31
CA LYS A 126 9.15 -1.37 -9.27
C LYS A 126 9.92 -2.65 -8.94
N GLN A 127 11.14 -2.54 -8.40
CA GLN A 127 11.98 -3.68 -8.05
C GLN A 127 11.70 -4.25 -6.66
N ASP A 128 10.95 -3.53 -5.83
CA ASP A 128 10.76 -3.88 -4.43
C ASP A 128 9.62 -4.91 -4.30
N LYS A 129 9.80 -5.87 -3.39
CA LYS A 129 8.73 -6.80 -3.02
C LYS A 129 8.16 -6.45 -1.65
N ILE A 130 6.84 -6.54 -1.49
CA ILE A 130 6.18 -6.22 -0.22
C ILE A 130 6.76 -7.00 0.98
N ILE A 131 7.17 -8.26 0.77
CA ILE A 131 7.80 -9.08 1.80
C ILE A 131 9.09 -8.45 2.37
N GLU A 132 9.81 -7.65 1.60
CA GLU A 132 11.06 -7.01 2.04
C GLU A 132 10.80 -5.95 3.12
N PHE A 133 9.64 -5.29 3.09
CA PHE A 133 9.21 -4.35 4.13
C PHE A 133 8.72 -5.07 5.40
N ILE A 134 8.15 -6.26 5.24
CA ILE A 134 7.56 -7.03 6.35
C ILE A 134 8.61 -7.86 7.10
N LYS A 135 9.55 -8.47 6.37
CA LYS A 135 10.56 -9.40 6.90
C LYS A 135 11.36 -8.89 8.12
N PRO A 136 11.74 -7.60 8.23
CA PRO A 136 12.44 -7.08 9.41
C PRO A 136 11.64 -7.21 10.72
N TYR A 137 10.32 -7.37 10.63
CA TYR A 137 9.45 -7.48 11.80
C TYR A 137 9.08 -8.92 12.16
N LEU A 138 9.20 -9.85 11.21
CA LEU A 138 8.90 -11.27 11.46
C LEU A 138 9.98 -11.96 12.30
N ASN A 139 11.22 -11.46 12.27
CA ASN A 139 12.38 -12.12 12.91
C ASN A 139 12.80 -11.47 14.23
N LYS A 140 11.98 -10.60 14.83
CA LYS A 140 12.27 -10.01 16.14
C LYS A 140 11.79 -10.96 17.23
N ALA A 141 12.72 -11.83 17.66
CA ALA A 141 12.62 -12.60 18.89
C ALA A 141 12.96 -11.74 20.12
#